data_AF-A0A382F904-F1
#
_entry.id   AF-A0A382F904-F1
#
_cell.length_a   1.000
_cell.length_b   1.000
_cell.length_c   1.000
_cell.angle_alpha   90.00
_cell.angle_beta   90.00
_cell.angle_gamma   90.00
#
_symmetry.space_group_name_H-M   'P 1'
#
loop_
_entity.id
_entity.type
_entity.pdbx_description
1 polymer ?
#
loop_
_entity_poly.entity_id
_entity_poly.type
_entity_poly.pdbx_seq_one_letter_code
_entity_poly.pdbx_strand_id
1 'polypeptide(L)'
;MATGVLPIALGEATKTVSFVMEGLKSYQFTICWGERRDTDDSDGQVIACSDRRPTTAEIQGVLPSFTGKIMQKPPSYSAVKVAGRRAYE
;
A
#
# COMPACT_ATOMS: atom_id res chain seq x y z
N MET A 1 1.63 -4.87 9.87
CA MET A 1 1.34 -6.09 9.08
C MET A 1 -0.08 -6.19 8.51
N ALA A 2 -0.19 -6.68 7.26
CA ALA A 2 -1.45 -7.02 6.59
C ALA A 2 -1.77 -8.52 6.70
N THR A 3 -3.06 -8.86 6.62
CA THR A 3 -3.56 -10.23 6.46
C THR A 3 -4.61 -10.28 5.36
N GLY A 4 -4.92 -11.46 4.86
CA GLY A 4 -5.99 -11.64 3.88
C GLY A 4 -5.70 -12.74 2.87
N VAL A 5 -6.28 -12.57 1.68
CA VAL A 5 -6.21 -13.57 0.60
C VAL A 5 -4.81 -13.60 -0.01
N LEU A 6 -4.21 -14.79 -0.01
CA LEU A 6 -2.97 -15.09 -0.73
C LEU A 6 -3.26 -16.20 -1.76
N PRO A 7 -3.47 -15.85 -3.04
CA PRO A 7 -3.67 -16.85 -4.08
C PRO A 7 -2.43 -17.72 -4.25
N ILE A 8 -2.58 -19.03 -4.12
CA ILE A 8 -1.50 -20.00 -4.34
C ILE A 8 -1.85 -20.85 -5.56
N ALA A 9 -1.00 -20.80 -6.58
CA ALA A 9 -1.13 -21.63 -7.78
C ALA A 9 -0.15 -22.81 -7.71
N LEU A 10 -0.62 -24.01 -8.04
CA LEU A 10 0.15 -25.25 -7.98
C LEU A 10 0.17 -25.93 -9.36
N GLY A 11 1.32 -26.53 -9.71
CA GLY A 11 1.50 -27.24 -10.97
C GLY A 11 1.13 -26.39 -12.19
N GLU A 12 0.30 -26.95 -13.06
CA GLU A 12 -0.14 -26.30 -14.30
C GLU A 12 -0.92 -24.99 -14.08
N ALA A 13 -1.58 -24.82 -12.93
CA ALA A 13 -2.29 -23.58 -12.61
C ALA A 13 -1.34 -22.37 -12.45
N THR A 14 -0.03 -22.60 -12.27
CA THR A 14 0.95 -21.48 -12.25
C THR A 14 0.96 -20.68 -13.55
N LYS A 15 0.56 -21.29 -14.67
CA LYS A 15 0.43 -20.63 -15.98
C LYS A 15 -0.66 -19.56 -16.01
N THR A 16 -1.59 -19.56 -15.06
CA THR A 16 -2.71 -18.60 -15.00
C THR A 16 -2.52 -17.48 -13.98
N VAL A 17 -1.36 -17.39 -13.32
CA VAL A 17 -1.09 -16.39 -12.27
C VAL A 17 -1.21 -14.96 -12.77
N SER A 18 -0.83 -14.68 -14.02
CA SER A 18 -0.95 -13.34 -14.62
C SER A 18 -2.37 -12.78 -14.57
N PHE A 19 -3.38 -13.62 -14.84
CA PHE A 19 -4.79 -13.22 -14.79
C PHE A 19 -5.23 -12.79 -13.38
N VAL A 20 -4.72 -13.47 -12.34
CA VAL A 20 -5.01 -13.13 -10.94
C VAL A 20 -4.25 -11.87 -10.51
N MET A 21 -3.07 -11.63 -11.07
CA MET A 21 -2.27 -10.42 -10.80
C MET A 21 -2.91 -9.16 -11.38
N GLU A 22 -3.56 -9.26 -12.53
CA GLU A 22 -4.28 -8.16 -13.18
C GLU A 22 -5.67 -7.89 -12.59
N GLY A 23 -6.18 -8.80 -11.76
CA GLY A 23 -7.47 -8.67 -11.11
C GLY A 23 -7.54 -7.51 -10.10
N LEU A 24 -8.75 -6.97 -9.93
CA LEU A 24 -9.02 -5.97 -8.89
C LEU A 24 -8.79 -6.57 -7.50
N LYS A 25 -8.21 -5.75 -6.62
CA LYS A 25 -7.94 -6.10 -5.22
C LYS A 25 -8.68 -5.11 -4.33
N SER A 26 -9.33 -5.64 -3.30
CA SER A 26 -10.02 -4.83 -2.28
C SER A 26 -9.29 -4.97 -0.95
N TYR A 27 -9.15 -3.85 -0.26
CA TYR A 27 -8.42 -3.78 1.00
C TYR A 27 -9.26 -3.03 2.03
N GLN A 28 -9.12 -3.45 3.28
CA GLN A 28 -9.57 -2.70 4.44
C GLN A 28 -8.35 -2.39 5.30
N PHE A 29 -8.22 -1.15 5.73
CA PHE A 29 -7.10 -0.69 6.53
C PHE A 29 -7.53 0.39 7.51
N THR A 30 -6.68 0.64 8.50
CA THR A 30 -6.81 1.73 9.46
C THR A 30 -5.59 2.63 9.36
N ILE A 31 -5.81 3.95 9.45
CA ILE A 31 -4.72 4.94 9.46
C ILE A 31 -4.56 5.47 10.89
N CYS A 32 -3.31 5.55 11.34
CA CYS A 32 -2.94 6.34 12.51
C CYS A 32 -2.55 7.75 12.06
N TRP A 33 -3.32 8.77 12.47
CA TRP A 33 -3.00 10.16 12.15
C TRP A 33 -1.95 10.71 13.12
N GLY A 34 -1.05 11.54 12.60
CA GLY A 34 -0.05 12.24 13.42
C GLY A 34 1.31 11.58 13.49
N GLU A 35 1.49 10.42 12.87
CA GLU A 35 2.80 9.75 12.76
C GLU A 35 3.11 9.46 11.29
N ARG A 36 4.36 9.67 10.91
CA ARG A 36 4.91 9.18 9.64
C ARG A 36 6.01 8.19 9.94
N ARG A 37 5.98 7.06 9.24
CA ARG A 37 6.98 5.99 9.34
C ARG A 37 7.74 5.82 8.03
N ASP A 38 8.95 5.31 8.10
CA ASP A 38 9.83 5.08 6.94
C ASP A 38 9.31 4.00 5.97
N THR A 39 8.58 3.00 6.48
CA THR A 39 7.94 1.92 5.68
C THR A 39 6.51 2.24 5.26
N ASP A 40 5.99 3.42 5.60
CA ASP A 40 4.58 3.81 5.43
C ASP A 40 3.55 2.87 6.13
N ASP A 41 3.98 1.98 7.03
CA ASP A 41 3.11 1.10 7.82
C ASP A 41 3.53 1.00 9.30
N SER A 42 2.82 0.16 10.07
CA SER A 42 3.03 -0.01 11.52
C SER A 42 4.39 -0.59 11.90
N ASP A 43 5.09 -1.24 10.96
CA ASP A 43 6.26 -2.07 11.26
C ASP A 43 7.56 -1.24 11.15
N GLY A 44 7.49 -0.05 10.55
CA GLY A 44 8.60 0.90 10.41
C GLY A 44 8.84 1.79 11.62
N GLN A 45 9.94 2.54 11.57
CA GLN A 45 10.31 3.51 12.59
C GLN A 45 9.62 4.86 12.35
N VAL A 46 9.23 5.53 13.42
CA VAL A 46 8.65 6.88 13.34
C VAL A 46 9.74 7.86 12.94
N ILE A 47 9.53 8.55 11.82
CA ILE A 47 10.46 9.54 11.26
C ILE A 47 9.93 10.97 11.36
N ALA A 48 8.63 11.15 11.63
CA ALA A 48 8.05 12.45 11.94
C ALA A 48 6.75 12.31 12.74
N CYS A 49 6.46 13.30 13.59
CA CYS A 49 5.23 13.39 14.37
C CYS A 49 4.49 14.72 14.14
N SER A 50 3.18 14.73 14.38
CA SER A 50 2.32 15.91 14.33
C SER A 50 1.13 15.75 15.26
N ASP A 51 0.72 16.83 15.90
CA ASP A 51 -0.51 16.89 16.71
C ASP A 51 -1.78 17.03 15.87
N ARG A 52 -1.67 17.21 14.55
CA ARG A 52 -2.83 17.35 13.67
C ARG A 52 -3.66 16.07 13.64
N ARG A 53 -4.96 16.18 13.87
CA ARG A 53 -5.95 15.12 13.66
C ARG A 53 -7.05 15.66 12.74
N PRO A 54 -7.14 15.19 11.49
CA PRO A 54 -8.14 15.70 10.57
C PRO A 54 -9.54 15.29 11.01
N THR A 55 -10.49 16.20 10.82
CA THR A 55 -11.92 15.93 10.99
C THR A 55 -12.45 15.04 9.87
N THR A 56 -13.60 14.41 10.08
CA THR A 56 -14.28 13.63 9.05
C THR A 56 -14.56 14.46 7.80
N ALA A 57 -14.94 15.74 7.96
CA ALA A 57 -15.22 16.63 6.84
C ALA A 57 -13.96 16.93 6.00
N GLU A 58 -12.81 17.15 6.65
CA GLU A 58 -11.53 17.34 5.95
C GLU A 58 -11.13 16.08 5.17
N ILE A 59 -11.29 14.89 5.77
CA ILE A 59 -11.00 13.62 5.10
C ILE A 59 -11.92 13.45 3.89
N GLN A 60 -13.23 13.60 4.07
CA GLN A 60 -14.21 13.49 3.00
C GLN A 60 -13.95 14.49 1.87
N GLY A 61 -13.49 15.70 2.19
CA GLY A 61 -13.14 16.72 1.21
C GLY A 61 -11.96 16.34 0.32
N VAL A 62 -10.98 15.57 0.81
CA VAL A 62 -9.80 15.16 0.03
C VAL A 62 -9.95 13.82 -0.68
N LEU A 63 -10.84 12.93 -0.19
CA LEU A 63 -11.05 11.60 -0.78
C LEU A 63 -11.24 11.58 -2.31
N PRO A 64 -11.95 12.53 -2.96
CA PRO A 64 -12.10 12.52 -4.41
C PRO A 64 -10.78 12.50 -5.18
N SER A 65 -9.72 13.10 -4.64
CA SER A 65 -8.38 13.09 -5.26
C SER A 65 -7.69 11.73 -5.24
N PHE A 66 -8.22 10.77 -4.47
CA PHE A 66 -7.73 9.39 -4.36
C PHE A 66 -8.68 8.38 -5.02
N THR A 67 -9.74 8.83 -5.68
CA THR A 67 -10.70 7.96 -6.39
C THR A 67 -10.51 8.03 -7.90
N GLY A 68 -10.65 6.89 -8.59
CA GLY A 68 -10.47 6.79 -10.04
C GLY A 68 -9.03 6.48 -10.45
N LYS A 69 -8.62 6.94 -11.65
CA LYS A 69 -7.25 6.74 -12.14
C LYS A 69 -6.35 7.84 -11.61
N ILE A 70 -5.34 7.45 -10.84
CA ILE A 70 -4.38 8.36 -10.22
C ILE A 70 -2.94 7.91 -10.49
N MET A 71 -2.01 8.86 -10.45
CA MET A 71 -0.58 8.56 -10.44
C MET A 71 -0.13 8.36 -8.99
N GLN A 72 0.46 7.20 -8.71
CA GLN A 72 1.00 6.88 -7.39
C GLN A 72 2.51 6.68 -7.49
N LYS A 73 3.27 7.31 -6.58
CA LYS A 73 4.66 6.96 -6.35
C LYS A 73 4.70 5.73 -5.43
N PRO A 74 5.32 4.61 -5.83
CA PRO A 74 5.47 3.45 -4.94
C PRO A 74 6.26 3.81 -3.67
N PRO A 75 5.99 3.13 -2.54
CA PRO A 75 6.75 3.32 -1.32
C PRO A 75 8.20 2.87 -1.51
N SER A 76 9.11 3.47 -0.74
CA SER A 76 10.54 3.12 -0.76
C SER A 76 10.76 1.67 -0.37
N TYR A 77 10.03 1.20 0.65
CA TYR A 77 9.97 -0.21 1.00
C TYR A 77 8.99 -0.94 0.08
N SER A 78 9.46 -1.32 -1.11
CA SER A 78 8.65 -2.09 -2.06
C SER A 78 9.47 -3.16 -2.77
N ALA A 79 8.80 -4.23 -3.19
CA ALA A 79 9.42 -5.28 -3.98
C ALA A 79 9.78 -4.83 -5.42
N VAL A 80 9.54 -3.57 -5.79
CA VAL A 80 9.94 -3.05 -7.10
C VAL A 80 11.46 -3.13 -7.21
N LYS A 81 11.97 -3.62 -8.34
CA LYS A 81 13.41 -3.63 -8.60
C LYS A 81 13.82 -2.25 -9.13
N VAL A 82 14.75 -1.59 -8.45
CA VAL A 82 15.40 -0.36 -8.92
C VAL A 82 16.84 -0.74 -9.27
N ALA A 83 17.24 -0.53 -10.53
CA ALA A 83 18.58 -0.85 -11.03
C ALA A 83 19.08 -2.29 -10.74
N GLY A 84 18.16 -3.27 -10.70
CA GLY A 84 18.48 -4.69 -10.50
C GLY A 84 18.46 -5.18 -9.05
N ARG A 85 18.31 -4.30 -8.04
CA ARG A 85 18.12 -4.63 -6.62
C ARG A 85 16.69 -4.30 -6.18
N ARG A 86 16.15 -4.98 -5.16
CA ARG A 86 14.82 -4.62 -4.63
C ARG A 86 14.90 -3.23 -3.97
N ALA A 87 13.85 -2.42 -4.02
CA ALA A 87 13.88 -1.06 -3.47
C ALA A 87 14.07 -1.00 -1.95
N TYR A 88 13.82 -2.11 -1.24
CA TYR A 88 14.08 -2.27 0.19
C TYR A 88 15.45 -2.90 0.52
N GLU A 89 16.23 -3.29 -0.49
CA GLU A 89 17.64 -3.73 -0.34
C GLU A 89 18.61 -2.56 -0.55
#